data_AF-A0A9P6B5D8-F1
#
_entry.id   AF-A0A9P6B5D8-F1
#
_cell.length_a   1.000
_cell.length_b   1.000
_cell.length_c   1.000
_cell.angle_alpha   90.00
_cell.angle_beta   90.00
_cell.angle_gamma   90.00
#
_symmetry.space_group_name_H-M   'P 1'
#
loop_
_entity.id
_entity.type
_entity.pdbx_description
1 polymer ?
#
loop_
_entity_poly.entity_id
_entity_poly.type
_entity_poly.pdbx_seq_one_letter_code
_entity_poly.pdbx_strand_id
1 'polypeptide(L)'
;MLTLDRTKNHEFRKYMMSNKVQRVWIYVPTPDQTLRYIAVISHAKAPGEIEREDGVGNAEFNAGLMQEMATHAYEIKELYQLRHPIPLQVMQRTYGVTFPQRYSYIPETMMADFLLKDQIQLF
;
A
#
# COMPACT_ATOMS: atom_id res chain seq x y z
N MET A 1 3.42 -3.82 -8.60
CA MET A 1 4.00 -4.62 -7.50
C MET A 1 5.05 -3.75 -6.81
N LEU A 2 5.08 -3.69 -5.48
CA LEU A 2 6.14 -2.97 -4.77
C LEU A 2 7.50 -3.59 -5.07
N THR A 3 8.54 -2.77 -5.15
CA THR A 3 9.91 -3.24 -5.33
C THR A 3 10.69 -3.04 -4.04
N LEU A 4 11.44 -4.06 -3.62
CA LEU A 4 12.22 -4.02 -2.38
C LEU A 4 13.42 -3.06 -2.45
N ASP A 5 13.80 -2.67 -3.66
CA ASP A 5 14.87 -1.71 -3.96
C ASP A 5 14.43 -0.23 -3.89
N ARG A 6 13.17 0.04 -3.47
CA ARG A 6 12.56 1.38 -3.41
C ARG A 6 12.45 2.11 -4.75
N THR A 7 12.71 1.45 -5.88
CA THR A 7 12.56 2.07 -7.20
C THR A 7 11.12 2.51 -7.44
N LYS A 8 10.13 1.75 -6.93
CA LYS A 8 8.76 2.23 -6.77
C LYS A 8 8.57 2.83 -5.37
N ASN A 9 8.71 4.15 -5.28
CA ASN A 9 8.57 4.92 -4.03
C ASN A 9 7.21 5.60 -3.85
N HIS A 10 6.33 5.57 -4.85
CA HIS A 10 4.95 6.04 -4.74
C HIS A 10 3.94 4.95 -5.13
N GLU A 11 2.84 4.90 -4.39
CA GLU A 11 1.62 4.18 -4.75
C GLU A 11 0.66 5.13 -5.45
N PHE A 12 0.20 4.75 -6.65
CA PHE A 12 -0.66 5.59 -7.48
C PHE A 12 -2.10 5.04 -7.48
N ARG A 13 -3.09 5.91 -7.31
CA ARG A 13 -4.51 5.54 -7.26
C ARG A 13 -5.38 6.50 -8.06
N LYS A 14 -6.42 5.97 -8.71
CA LYS A 14 -7.48 6.76 -9.37
C LYS A 14 -8.45 7.43 -8.37
N TYR A 15 -8.23 7.25 -7.07
CA TYR A 15 -9.11 7.76 -6.03
C TYR A 15 -8.33 8.19 -4.81
N MET A 16 -8.89 9.16 -4.10
CA MET A 16 -8.32 9.66 -2.86
C MET A 16 -8.68 8.73 -1.70
N MET A 17 -7.67 8.23 -0.99
CA MET A 17 -7.84 7.64 0.33
C MET A 17 -8.20 8.71 1.36
N SER A 18 -8.98 8.36 2.38
CA SER A 18 -9.30 9.27 3.49
C SER A 18 -8.02 9.80 4.13
N ASN A 19 -7.99 11.09 4.51
CA ASN A 19 -6.84 11.71 5.19
C ASN A 19 -6.50 11.08 6.55
N LYS A 20 -7.38 10.22 7.08
CA LYS A 20 -7.12 9.43 8.29
C LYS A 20 -6.31 8.15 8.02
N VAL A 21 -6.17 7.74 6.76
CA VAL A 21 -5.39 6.56 6.38
C VAL A 21 -3.90 6.90 6.46
N GLN A 22 -3.19 6.18 7.31
CA GLN A 22 -1.73 6.32 7.48
C GLN A 22 -0.96 5.13 6.91
N ARG A 23 -1.65 4.00 6.70
CA ARG A 23 -1.04 2.73 6.34
C ARG A 23 -1.86 2.00 5.29
N VAL A 24 -1.17 1.35 4.36
CA VAL A 24 -1.78 0.45 3.38
C VAL A 24 -1.28 -0.96 3.64
N TRP A 25 -2.22 -1.90 3.76
CA TRP A 25 -1.92 -3.32 3.87
C TRP A 25 -1.98 -3.95 2.48
N ILE A 26 -0.96 -4.73 2.15
CA ILE A 26 -0.72 -5.16 0.77
C ILE A 26 -0.87 -6.66 0.69
N TYR A 27 -1.88 -7.05 -0.07
CA TYR A 27 -2.16 -8.43 -0.42
C TYR A 27 -1.39 -8.81 -1.69
N VAL A 28 -0.65 -9.91 -1.61
CA VAL A 28 0.00 -10.52 -2.77
C VAL A 28 -0.97 -11.56 -3.34
N PRO A 29 -1.39 -11.40 -4.61
CA PRO A 29 -2.31 -12.34 -5.26
C PRO A 29 -1.61 -13.68 -5.57
N THR A 30 -2.26 -14.54 -6.35
CA THR A 30 -1.71 -15.83 -6.79
C THR A 30 -0.26 -15.69 -7.31
N PRO A 31 0.65 -16.62 -6.97
CA PRO A 31 0.40 -17.87 -6.23
C PRO A 31 0.35 -17.72 -4.70
N ASP A 32 0.82 -16.61 -4.12
CA ASP A 32 1.01 -16.49 -2.67
C ASP A 32 -0.31 -16.40 -1.90
N GLN A 33 -1.27 -15.60 -2.40
CA GLN A 33 -2.57 -15.36 -1.76
C GLN A 33 -2.47 -15.00 -0.26
N THR A 34 -1.55 -14.09 0.07
CA THR A 34 -1.29 -13.66 1.45
C THR A 34 -1.32 -12.15 1.60
N LEU A 35 -1.80 -11.66 2.74
CA LEU A 35 -1.43 -10.34 3.21
C LEU A 35 0.03 -10.41 3.67
N ARG A 36 0.89 -9.56 3.10
CA ARG A 36 2.34 -9.72 3.26
C ARG A 36 3.05 -8.46 3.73
N TYR A 37 2.59 -7.28 3.32
CA TYR A 37 3.29 -6.03 3.63
C TYR A 37 2.37 -4.98 4.24
N ILE A 38 2.98 -4.07 4.99
CA ILE A 38 2.36 -2.83 5.47
C ILE A 38 3.24 -1.67 5.01
N ALA A 39 2.67 -0.74 4.25
CA ALA A 39 3.34 0.49 3.85
C ALA A 39 2.83 1.66 4.70
N VAL A 40 3.71 2.44 5.30
CA VAL A 40 3.37 3.76 5.88
C VAL A 40 3.45 4.78 4.75
N ILE A 41 2.40 5.58 4.59
CA ILE A 41 2.27 6.48 3.42
C ILE A 41 2.13 7.96 3.79
N SER A 42 2.43 8.84 2.84
CA SER A 42 2.09 10.27 2.93
C SER A 42 0.58 10.52 2.76
N HIS A 43 0.19 11.80 2.89
CA HIS A 43 -1.06 12.28 2.31
C HIS A 43 -1.00 12.23 0.78
N ALA A 44 -2.16 12.38 0.14
CA ALA A 44 -2.27 12.39 -1.31
C ALA A 44 -1.49 13.57 -1.91
N LYS A 45 -0.81 13.30 -3.03
CA LYS A 45 -0.16 14.28 -3.91
C LYS A 45 -0.86 14.29 -5.26
N ALA A 46 -1.09 15.47 -5.83
CA ALA A 46 -1.58 15.69 -7.17
C ALA A 46 -0.43 15.71 -8.20
N PRO A 47 -0.73 15.60 -9.51
CA PRO A 47 0.28 15.81 -10.55
C PRO A 47 1.04 17.13 -10.38
N GLY A 48 2.37 17.05 -10.37
CA GLY A 48 3.28 18.19 -10.17
C GLY A 48 3.75 18.36 -8.73
N GLU A 49 3.19 17.61 -7.77
CA GLU A 49 3.55 17.71 -6.35
C GLU A 49 4.58 16.67 -5.90
N ILE A 50 5.00 15.73 -6.76
CA ILE A 50 6.12 14.84 -6.42
C ILE A 50 7.44 15.61 -6.58
N GLU A 51 8.15 15.84 -5.47
CA GLU A 51 9.41 16.61 -5.48
C GLU A 51 10.56 15.89 -6.21
N ARG A 52 10.65 14.56 -6.08
CA ARG A 52 11.69 13.73 -6.71
C ARG A 52 11.08 12.76 -7.72
N GLU A 53 11.36 13.01 -9.00
CA GLU A 53 10.79 12.24 -10.12
C GLU A 53 11.64 11.02 -10.54
N ASP A 54 12.63 10.63 -9.73
CA ASP A 54 13.55 9.50 -10.01
C ASP A 54 12.92 8.11 -9.77
N GLY A 55 11.76 8.06 -9.10
CA GLY A 55 11.00 6.82 -8.88
C GLY A 55 10.13 6.42 -10.07
N VAL A 56 9.86 5.12 -10.19
CA VAL A 56 9.07 4.53 -11.29
C VAL A 56 7.66 5.14 -11.34
N GLY A 57 7.36 5.84 -12.43
CA GLY A 57 6.07 6.48 -12.69
C GLY A 57 5.94 7.89 -12.14
N ASN A 58 6.94 8.42 -11.40
CA ASN A 58 6.83 9.73 -10.77
C ASN A 58 6.80 10.85 -11.80
N ALA A 59 7.71 10.82 -12.78
CA ALA A 59 7.76 11.82 -13.86
C ALA A 59 6.49 11.80 -14.71
N GLU A 60 6.02 10.60 -15.10
CA GLU A 60 4.80 10.44 -15.87
C GLU A 60 3.56 10.90 -15.10
N PHE A 61 3.50 10.64 -13.80
CA PHE A 61 2.42 11.14 -12.94
C PHE A 61 2.45 12.66 -12.85
N ASN A 62 3.61 13.27 -12.60
CA ASN A 62 3.75 14.71 -12.49
C ASN A 62 3.42 15.44 -13.80
N ALA A 63 3.81 14.86 -14.93
CA ALA A 63 3.46 15.37 -16.25
C ALA A 63 1.98 15.15 -16.63
N GLY A 64 1.17 14.54 -15.76
CA GLY A 64 -0.26 14.28 -16.00
C GLY A 64 -0.54 13.14 -16.99
N LEU A 65 0.49 12.39 -17.40
CA LEU A 65 0.37 11.32 -18.40
C LEU A 65 -0.34 10.07 -17.85
N MET A 66 -0.54 10.01 -16.53
CA MET A 66 -1.19 8.89 -15.84
C MET A 66 -2.66 9.14 -15.50
N GLN A 67 -3.27 10.26 -15.92
CA GLN A 67 -4.60 10.70 -15.47
C GLN A 67 -5.72 9.63 -15.55
N GLU A 68 -5.69 8.75 -16.56
CA GLU A 68 -6.67 7.66 -16.69
C GLU A 68 -6.47 6.52 -15.68
N MET A 69 -5.25 6.34 -15.19
CA MET A 69 -4.84 5.27 -14.28
C MET A 69 -4.74 5.76 -12.84
N ALA A 70 -4.32 7.01 -12.65
CA ALA A 70 -4.06 7.60 -11.35
C ALA A 70 -4.22 9.11 -11.36
N THR A 71 -4.87 9.61 -10.32
CA THR A 71 -5.05 11.04 -10.05
C THR A 71 -4.42 11.46 -8.73
N HIS A 72 -3.98 10.48 -7.93
CA HIS A 72 -3.38 10.69 -6.61
C HIS A 72 -2.14 9.80 -6.47
N ALA A 73 -1.08 10.35 -5.92
CA ALA A 73 0.14 9.63 -5.54
C ALA A 73 0.34 9.66 -4.02
N TYR A 74 0.84 8.56 -3.48
CA TYR A 74 1.12 8.39 -2.05
C TYR A 74 2.55 7.92 -1.90
N GLU A 75 3.40 8.75 -1.29
CA GLU A 75 4.79 8.39 -1.02
C GLU A 75 4.83 7.26 0.01
N ILE A 76 5.61 6.22 -0.27
CA ILE A 76 5.85 5.11 0.64
C ILE A 76 7.04 5.49 1.51
N LYS A 77 6.73 5.95 2.72
CA LYS A 77 7.72 6.43 3.69
C LYS A 77 8.50 5.27 4.30
N GLU A 78 7.77 4.23 4.70
CA GLU A 78 8.31 3.03 5.33
C GLU A 78 7.60 1.81 4.76
N LEU A 79 8.31 0.69 4.68
CA LEU A 79 7.75 -0.58 4.27
C LEU A 79 8.11 -1.68 5.27
N TYR A 80 7.10 -2.43 5.67
CA TYR A 80 7.24 -3.54 6.59
C TYR A 80 6.77 -4.83 5.91
N GLN A 81 7.50 -5.91 6.15
CA GLN A 81 7.07 -7.27 5.87
C GLN A 81 6.49 -7.89 7.13
N LEU A 82 5.30 -8.50 7.01
CA LEU A 82 4.72 -9.28 8.09
C LEU A 82 5.63 -10.48 8.41
N ARG A 83 5.96 -10.67 9.70
CA ARG A 83 6.74 -11.85 10.14
C ARG A 83 6.04 -13.15 9.78
N HIS A 84 4.72 -13.13 9.90
CA HIS A 84 3.84 -14.24 9.54
C HIS A 84 2.83 -13.72 8.52
N PRO A 85 3.09 -13.88 7.21
CA PRO A 85 2.13 -13.56 6.16
C PRO A 85 0.79 -14.26 6.43
N ILE A 86 -0.31 -13.56 6.20
CA ILE A 86 -1.65 -14.04 6.58
C ILE A 86 -2.33 -14.58 5.33
N PRO A 87 -2.61 -15.89 5.23
CA PRO A 87 -3.31 -16.46 4.10
C PRO A 87 -4.73 -15.90 3.96
N LEU A 88 -5.21 -15.77 2.72
CA LEU A 88 -6.58 -15.31 2.43
C LEU A 88 -7.64 -16.07 3.24
N GLN A 89 -7.51 -17.39 3.36
CA GLN A 89 -8.45 -18.21 4.13
C GLN A 89 -8.50 -17.84 5.62
N VAL A 90 -7.34 -17.48 6.20
CA VAL A 90 -7.26 -17.02 7.60
C VAL A 90 -7.90 -15.63 7.73
N MET A 91 -7.65 -14.73 6.78
CA MET A 91 -8.30 -13.41 6.74
C MET A 91 -9.84 -13.54 6.72
N GLN A 92 -10.35 -14.42 5.88
CA GLN A 92 -11.78 -14.65 5.72
C GLN A 92 -12.40 -15.30 6.97
N ARG A 93 -11.77 -16.36 7.50
CA ARG A 93 -12.31 -17.13 8.63
C ARG A 93 -12.24 -16.38 9.95
N THR A 94 -11.14 -15.68 10.22
CA THR A 94 -10.89 -15.04 11.52
C THR A 94 -11.40 -13.61 11.56
N TYR A 95 -11.25 -12.86 10.46
CA TYR A 95 -11.52 -11.42 10.45
C TYR A 95 -12.68 -11.03 9.52
N GLY A 96 -13.25 -11.97 8.75
CA GLY A 96 -14.29 -11.67 7.78
C GLY A 96 -13.79 -10.80 6.60
N VAL A 97 -12.48 -10.74 6.38
CA VAL A 97 -11.85 -9.91 5.34
C VAL A 97 -11.52 -10.75 4.12
N THR A 98 -11.90 -10.28 2.94
CA THR A 98 -11.52 -10.87 1.65
C THR A 98 -10.51 -9.97 0.92
N PHE A 99 -9.89 -10.49 -0.16
CA PHE A 99 -9.08 -9.66 -1.04
C PHE A 99 -9.96 -8.58 -1.70
N PRO A 100 -9.55 -7.30 -1.68
CA PRO A 100 -10.36 -6.25 -2.25
C PRO A 100 -10.21 -6.19 -3.77
N GLN A 101 -11.31 -5.90 -4.49
CA GLN A 101 -11.23 -5.51 -5.90
C GLN A 101 -10.68 -4.08 -6.07
N ARG A 102 -10.86 -3.22 -5.05
CA ARG A 102 -10.38 -1.82 -5.04
C ARG A 102 -9.58 -1.51 -3.78
N TYR A 103 -10.23 -1.54 -2.62
CA TYR A 103 -9.64 -1.53 -1.28
C TYR A 103 -10.67 -2.03 -0.25
N SER A 104 -10.21 -2.39 0.94
CA SER A 104 -11.04 -2.66 2.10
C SER A 104 -10.34 -2.10 3.34
N TYR A 105 -11.11 -1.68 4.34
CA TYR A 105 -10.55 -1.35 5.64
C TYR A 105 -10.29 -2.64 6.42
N ILE A 106 -9.14 -2.70 7.08
CA ILE A 106 -8.79 -3.78 8.00
C ILE A 106 -9.57 -3.55 9.31
N PRO A 107 -10.19 -4.59 9.90
CA PRO A 107 -10.84 -4.49 11.20
C PRO A 107 -9.87 -4.10 12.32
N GLU A 108 -10.37 -3.42 13.36
CA GLU A 108 -9.56 -3.03 14.52
C GLU A 108 -8.92 -4.24 15.22
N THR A 109 -9.63 -5.38 15.26
CA THR A 109 -9.12 -6.64 15.81
C THR A 109 -7.86 -7.10 15.10
N MET A 110 -7.86 -7.06 13.76
CA MET A 110 -6.70 -7.42 12.96
C MET A 110 -5.57 -6.39 13.12
N MET A 111 -5.87 -5.10 13.27
CA MET A 111 -4.85 -4.09 13.57
C MET A 111 -4.20 -4.32 14.94
N ALA A 112 -4.95 -4.80 15.93
CA ALA A 112 -4.45 -5.11 17.27
C ALA A 112 -3.58 -6.38 17.29
N ASP A 113 -3.94 -7.40 16.51
CA ASP A 113 -3.19 -8.67 16.43
C ASP A 113 -1.85 -8.53 15.71
N PHE A 114 -1.72 -7.55 14.80
CA PHE A 114 -0.55 -7.37 13.94
C PHE A 114 0.04 -5.97 14.10
N LEU A 115 0.68 -5.73 15.24
CA LEU A 115 1.31 -4.44 15.54
C LEU A 115 2.51 -4.20 14.63
N LEU A 116 2.57 -2.99 14.05
CA LEU A 116 3.64 -2.58 13.11
C LEU A 116 5.04 -2.75 13.69
N LYS A 117 5.24 -2.36 14.95
CA LYS A 117 6.52 -2.44 15.67
C LYS A 117 7.08 -3.86 15.78
N ASP A 118 6.22 -4.87 15.67
CA ASP A 118 6.60 -6.27 15.77
C ASP A 118 6.95 -6.86 14.39
N GLN A 119 6.82 -6.09 13.30
CA GLN A 119 7.06 -6.56 11.94
C GLN A 119 8.50 -6.30 11.50
N ILE A 120 8.88 -6.80 10.31
CA ILE A 120 10.23 -6.63 9.78
C ILE A 120 10.25 -5.35 8.95
N GLN A 121 10.88 -4.29 9.44
CA GLN A 121 11.08 -3.08 8.64
C GLN A 121 12.10 -3.36 7.54
N LEU A 122 11.70 -3.07 6.31
CA LEU A 122 12.54 -3.21 5.12
C LEU A 122 13.27 -1.90 4.83
N PHE A 123 12.59 -0.76 5.02
CA PHE A 123 13.14 0.58 4.89
C PHE A 123 12.22 1.66 5.49
#